data_AF-A0A835HGP8-F1
#
_entry.id   AF-A0A835HGP8-F1
#
_cell.length_a   1.000
_cell.length_b   1.000
_cell.length_c   1.000
_cell.angle_alpha   90.00
_cell.angle_beta   90.00
_cell.angle_gamma   90.00
#
_symmetry.space_group_name_H-M   'P 1'
#
loop_
_entity.id
_entity.type
_entity.pdbx_description
1 polymer ?
#
loop_
_entity_poly.entity_id
_entity_poly.type
_entity_poly.pdbx_seq_one_letter_code
_entity_poly.pdbx_strand_id
1 'polypeptide(L)'
;MSTFSPHGGVGFISPARMEGVGRSALAMEMKVGVNTSGPNALHRFLFTTDFGLSVMEHLLGLLKIRVCRGINLAVRDVRSSDPYVVIKIGKQKVKTSVMYNNVNPEWNEDLTLSISDASLPVKLTVYDKDTFSMDDKMGDAEFDIKPFLEAVKMHLVDLPSGTIVTKVTPSRQNCLSEESSIIWVNGSILQNICLRLRNVECGEVELQLMWVDVPGSRGV
;
A
#
# COMPACT_ATOMS: atom_id res chain seq x y z
N MET A 1 55.46 -9.19 -24.65
CA MET A 1 54.68 -10.25 -23.97
C MET A 1 54.62 -9.92 -22.50
N SER A 2 53.49 -9.42 -22.03
CA SER A 2 53.19 -9.26 -20.61
C SER A 2 51.67 -9.33 -20.48
N THR A 3 51.22 -10.40 -19.81
CA THR A 3 49.83 -10.85 -19.70
C THR A 3 49.07 -10.03 -18.66
N PHE A 4 47.85 -9.63 -19.00
CA PHE A 4 46.85 -9.07 -18.10
C PHE A 4 46.19 -10.17 -17.25
N SER A 5 46.05 -9.92 -15.94
CA SER A 5 45.11 -10.63 -15.04
C SER A 5 44.20 -9.60 -14.37
N PRO A 6 42.87 -9.77 -14.35
CA PRO A 6 41.98 -8.98 -13.52
C PRO A 6 41.47 -9.83 -12.34
N HIS A 7 42.02 -9.62 -11.14
CA HIS A 7 41.33 -10.02 -9.92
C HIS A 7 40.49 -8.85 -9.41
N GLY A 8 39.18 -8.94 -9.62
CA GLY A 8 38.19 -8.10 -8.95
C GLY A 8 38.11 -8.51 -7.48
N GLY A 9 38.69 -7.70 -6.60
CA GLY A 9 38.54 -7.84 -5.16
C GLY A 9 37.16 -7.35 -4.73
N VAL A 10 36.36 -8.25 -4.14
CA VAL A 10 35.15 -7.91 -3.40
C VAL A 10 35.60 -7.41 -2.03
N GLY A 11 35.43 -6.11 -1.77
CA GLY A 11 35.68 -5.54 -0.44
C GLY A 11 34.62 -6.01 0.55
N PHE A 12 35.00 -6.83 1.52
CA PHE A 12 34.17 -7.14 2.69
C PHE A 12 34.20 -5.94 3.65
N ILE A 13 33.03 -5.38 3.95
CA ILE A 13 32.87 -4.42 5.06
C ILE A 13 32.55 -5.23 6.32
N SER A 14 33.39 -5.09 7.36
CA SER A 14 33.19 -5.73 8.66
C SER A 14 31.85 -5.36 9.33
N PRO A 15 31.24 -6.24 10.15
CA PRO A 15 29.88 -6.03 10.67
C PRO A 15 29.77 -5.02 11.83
N ALA A 16 30.87 -4.40 12.26
CA ALA A 16 30.91 -3.66 13.52
C ALA A 16 30.72 -2.14 13.34
N ARG A 17 29.67 -1.70 12.63
CA ARG A 17 29.14 -0.32 12.75
C ARG A 17 27.78 -0.12 12.07
N MET A 18 26.73 -0.78 12.56
CA MET A 18 25.34 -0.42 12.26
C MET A 18 24.53 -0.18 13.53
N GLU A 19 25.04 0.67 14.42
CA GLU A 19 24.16 1.39 15.35
C GLU A 19 23.82 2.73 14.69
N GLY A 20 22.57 2.89 14.23
CA GLY A 20 22.05 4.22 13.86
C GLY A 20 21.41 4.40 12.48
N VAL A 21 21.14 3.34 11.70
CA VAL A 21 20.39 3.48 10.42
C VAL A 21 19.09 2.69 10.45
N GLY A 22 18.21 3.06 11.40
CA GLY A 22 16.79 2.69 11.39
C GLY A 22 15.99 3.46 10.32
N ARG A 23 16.54 3.65 9.13
CA ARG A 23 15.87 4.29 7.99
C ARG A 23 15.46 3.22 6.99
N SER A 24 14.17 2.86 7.02
CA SER A 24 13.38 2.67 5.79
C SER A 24 14.04 1.81 4.67
N ALA A 25 14.42 0.56 4.95
CA ALA A 25 15.00 -0.33 3.94
C ALA A 25 14.06 -0.59 2.75
N LEU A 26 12.74 -0.62 2.99
CA LEU A 26 11.74 -0.81 1.92
C LEU A 26 11.72 0.33 0.89
N ALA A 27 12.15 1.54 1.28
CA ALA A 27 12.28 2.67 0.34
C ALA A 27 13.69 2.80 -0.25
N MET A 28 14.71 2.15 0.35
CA MET A 28 16.09 2.27 -0.12
C MET A 28 16.33 1.40 -1.36
N GLU A 29 15.56 0.33 -1.57
CA GLU A 29 15.81 -0.61 -2.67
C GLU A 29 15.13 -0.32 -4.00
N MET A 30 14.20 0.64 -4.08
CA MET A 30 13.80 1.15 -5.40
C MET A 30 14.79 2.18 -5.97
N LYS A 31 15.88 2.49 -5.24
CA LYS A 31 16.89 3.48 -5.68
C LYS A 31 18.34 3.00 -5.60
N VAL A 32 18.59 1.75 -5.20
CA VAL A 32 19.89 1.11 -5.45
C VAL A 32 19.83 0.54 -6.86
N GLY A 33 20.72 1.00 -7.73
CA GLY A 33 20.86 0.54 -9.12
C GLY A 33 21.31 -0.93 -9.19
N VAL A 34 20.44 -1.85 -8.80
CA VAL A 34 20.51 -3.24 -9.22
C VAL A 34 19.88 -3.28 -10.61
N ASN A 35 20.64 -3.72 -11.59
CA ASN A 35 20.16 -3.90 -12.96
C ASN A 35 19.09 -5.00 -12.95
N THR A 36 17.81 -4.63 -12.89
CA THR A 36 16.64 -5.53 -12.73
C THR A 36 16.15 -6.15 -14.04
N SER A 37 17.00 -6.27 -15.06
CA SER A 37 16.61 -6.72 -16.40
C SER A 37 16.24 -8.20 -16.55
N GLY A 38 15.98 -8.93 -15.45
CA GLY A 38 15.60 -10.34 -15.48
C GLY A 38 14.32 -10.64 -14.68
N PRO A 39 13.47 -11.59 -15.14
CA PRO A 39 12.15 -11.87 -14.54
C PRO A 39 12.18 -12.38 -13.10
N ASN A 40 13.37 -12.73 -12.57
CA ASN A 40 13.55 -13.34 -11.24
C ASN A 40 14.45 -12.51 -10.29
N ALA A 41 14.64 -11.22 -10.54
CA ALA A 41 15.52 -10.38 -9.72
C ALA A 41 15.06 -10.27 -8.26
N LEU A 42 13.76 -10.08 -8.03
CA LEU A 42 13.16 -10.04 -6.68
C LEU A 42 13.25 -11.38 -5.96
N HIS A 43 13.01 -12.49 -6.68
CA HIS A 43 13.15 -13.84 -6.15
C HIS A 43 14.61 -14.17 -5.79
N ARG A 44 15.60 -13.60 -6.48
CA ARG A 44 17.01 -13.82 -6.10
C ARG A 44 17.36 -13.02 -4.86
N PHE A 45 16.94 -11.75 -4.81
CA PHE A 45 17.25 -10.85 -3.70
C PHE A 45 16.67 -11.33 -2.35
N LEU A 46 15.40 -11.72 -2.34
CA LEU A 46 14.70 -12.16 -1.12
C LEU A 46 15.27 -13.46 -0.54
N PHE A 47 15.86 -14.34 -1.35
CA PHE A 47 16.32 -15.67 -0.94
C PHE A 47 17.84 -15.77 -0.68
N THR A 48 18.64 -14.76 -1.04
CA THR A 48 20.12 -14.79 -0.86
C THR A 48 20.64 -14.02 0.34
N THR A 49 19.80 -13.27 1.04
CA THR A 49 20.23 -12.46 2.19
C THR A 49 19.46 -12.86 3.44
N ASP A 50 20.15 -12.95 4.59
CA ASP A 50 19.51 -13.19 5.89
C ASP A 50 18.42 -12.14 6.19
N PHE A 51 18.60 -10.93 5.68
CA PHE A 51 17.60 -9.86 5.76
C PHE A 51 16.35 -10.18 4.93
N GLY A 52 16.50 -10.66 3.69
CA GLY A 52 15.40 -11.08 2.83
C GLY A 52 14.60 -12.24 3.43
N LEU A 53 15.29 -13.22 4.01
CA LEU A 53 14.67 -14.34 4.72
C LEU A 53 13.90 -13.87 5.96
N SER A 54 14.48 -12.99 6.78
CA SER A 54 13.81 -12.42 7.97
C SER A 54 12.56 -11.60 7.61
N VAL A 55 12.56 -10.88 6.48
CA VAL A 55 11.37 -10.14 6.01
C VAL A 55 10.26 -11.10 5.59
N MET A 56 10.58 -12.22 4.94
CA MET A 56 9.58 -13.21 4.53
C MET A 56 8.96 -13.95 5.72
N GLU A 57 9.71 -14.20 6.80
CA GLU A 57 9.20 -14.85 8.02
C GLU A 57 8.09 -14.04 8.72
N HIS A 58 8.11 -12.72 8.61
CA HIS A 58 7.14 -11.83 9.24
C HIS A 58 6.08 -11.29 8.27
N LEU A 59 6.21 -11.55 6.97
CA LEU A 59 5.24 -11.14 5.96
C LEU A 59 4.01 -12.06 6.00
N LEU A 60 2.83 -11.48 6.20
CA LEU A 60 1.56 -12.20 6.09
C LEU A 60 1.13 -12.32 4.62
N GLY A 61 1.33 -11.27 3.83
CA GLY A 61 1.01 -11.23 2.40
C GLY A 61 0.92 -9.80 1.89
N LEU A 62 0.31 -9.58 0.72
CA LEU A 62 0.16 -8.26 0.12
C LEU A 62 -1.30 -7.81 0.13
N LEU A 63 -1.51 -6.59 0.61
CA LEU A 63 -2.77 -5.87 0.49
C LEU A 63 -2.72 -5.02 -0.77
N LYS A 64 -3.58 -5.35 -1.74
CA LYS A 64 -3.79 -4.55 -2.94
C LYS A 64 -4.98 -3.61 -2.69
N ILE A 65 -4.72 -2.32 -2.77
CA ILE A 65 -5.71 -1.24 -2.57
C ILE A 65 -5.90 -0.53 -3.90
N ARG A 66 -7.07 -0.71 -4.50
CA ARG A 66 -7.48 0.10 -5.64
C ARG A 66 -8.07 1.41 -5.13
N VAL A 67 -7.45 2.52 -5.48
CA VAL A 67 -8.00 3.86 -5.26
C VAL A 67 -8.89 4.18 -6.45
N CYS A 68 -10.21 4.09 -6.27
CA CYS A 68 -11.16 4.22 -7.38
C CYS A 68 -11.33 5.69 -7.76
N ARG A 69 -11.89 6.49 -6.84
CA ARG A 69 -12.22 7.90 -7.09
C ARG A 69 -12.34 8.72 -5.81
N GLY A 70 -12.23 10.03 -5.97
CA GLY A 70 -12.61 11.02 -4.96
C GLY A 70 -13.97 11.62 -5.30
N ILE A 71 -14.77 11.94 -4.30
CA ILE A 71 -16.12 12.49 -4.46
C ILE A 71 -16.19 13.81 -3.69
N ASN A 72 -16.49 14.89 -4.41
CA ASN A 72 -16.65 16.23 -3.86
C ASN A 72 -15.51 16.62 -2.91
N LEU A 73 -14.28 16.44 -3.37
CA LEU A 73 -13.09 16.83 -2.62
C LEU A 73 -13.05 18.34 -2.43
N ALA A 74 -12.33 18.78 -1.40
CA ALA A 74 -12.14 20.18 -1.12
C ALA A 74 -11.45 20.93 -2.27
N VAL A 75 -11.68 22.23 -2.37
CA VAL A 75 -10.99 23.12 -3.31
C VAL A 75 -9.84 23.79 -2.55
N ARG A 76 -8.62 23.72 -3.06
CA ARG A 76 -7.43 24.37 -2.49
C ARG A 76 -6.76 25.36 -3.44
N ASP A 77 -7.04 25.28 -4.74
CA ASP A 77 -6.76 26.35 -5.70
C ASP A 77 -7.94 27.32 -5.89
N VAL A 78 -7.78 28.32 -6.76
CA VAL A 78 -8.79 29.36 -7.05
C VAL A 78 -10.18 28.80 -7.39
N ARG A 79 -10.24 27.66 -8.09
CA ARG A 79 -11.50 27.05 -8.55
C ARG A 79 -11.56 25.52 -8.45
N SER A 80 -10.45 24.85 -8.16
CA SER A 80 -10.34 23.39 -8.20
C SER A 80 -9.17 22.91 -7.33
N SER A 81 -8.72 21.68 -7.57
CA SER A 81 -7.49 21.12 -7.01
C SER A 81 -6.90 20.09 -7.96
N ASP A 82 -5.64 19.76 -7.75
CA ASP A 82 -4.84 18.73 -8.39
C ASP A 82 -4.64 17.52 -7.44
N PRO A 83 -5.69 16.78 -7.06
CA PRO A 83 -5.61 15.83 -5.96
C PRO A 83 -4.79 14.56 -6.28
N TYR A 84 -4.07 14.08 -5.27
CA TYR A 84 -3.51 12.74 -5.21
C TYR A 84 -3.65 12.13 -3.82
N VAL A 85 -3.66 10.80 -3.75
CA VAL A 85 -3.83 10.07 -2.50
C VAL A 85 -2.51 9.47 -2.04
N VAL A 86 -2.23 9.59 -0.75
CA VAL A 86 -1.12 8.93 -0.06
C VAL A 86 -1.69 7.91 0.91
N ILE A 87 -1.25 6.65 0.78
CA ILE A 87 -1.61 5.57 1.71
C ILE A 87 -0.38 5.14 2.50
N LYS A 88 -0.54 4.96 3.81
CA LYS A 88 0.52 4.55 4.75
C LYS A 88 0.06 3.45 5.68
N ILE A 89 0.95 2.48 5.93
CA ILE A 89 0.82 1.52 7.03
C ILE A 89 2.20 1.33 7.68
N GLY A 90 2.30 1.58 8.99
CA GLY A 90 3.58 1.60 9.69
C GLY A 90 4.59 2.55 9.03
N LYS A 91 5.67 1.98 8.48
CA LYS A 91 6.74 2.72 7.77
C LYS A 91 6.55 2.76 6.24
N GLN A 92 5.59 2.02 5.70
CA GLN A 92 5.35 1.95 4.26
C GLN A 92 4.49 3.12 3.79
N LYS A 93 4.79 3.64 2.60
CA LYS A 93 4.08 4.75 1.97
C LYS A 93 4.00 4.50 0.46
N VAL A 94 2.81 4.56 -0.09
CA VAL A 94 2.52 4.52 -1.53
C VAL A 94 1.61 5.71 -1.88
N LYS A 95 1.57 6.10 -3.15
CA LYS A 95 0.75 7.22 -3.61
C LYS A 95 0.24 7.00 -5.02
N THR A 96 -0.89 7.62 -5.34
CA THR A 96 -1.44 7.66 -6.71
C THR A 96 -0.72 8.69 -7.57
N SER A 97 -1.04 8.69 -8.86
CA SER A 97 -0.84 9.83 -9.74
C SER A 97 -1.67 11.03 -9.30
N VAL A 98 -1.25 12.21 -9.77
CA VAL A 98 -1.98 13.47 -9.62
C VAL A 98 -3.05 13.54 -10.71
N MET A 99 -4.25 13.96 -10.35
CA MET A 99 -5.32 14.28 -11.30
C MET A 99 -5.52 15.79 -11.31
N TYR A 100 -5.27 16.43 -12.46
CA TYR A 100 -5.26 17.89 -12.53
C TYR A 100 -6.67 18.49 -12.62
N ASN A 101 -6.88 19.60 -11.91
CA ASN A 101 -8.05 20.46 -11.96
C ASN A 101 -9.37 19.70 -11.81
N ASN A 102 -9.44 18.75 -10.87
CA ASN A 102 -10.61 17.90 -10.69
C ASN A 102 -10.86 17.51 -9.22
N VAL A 103 -11.93 18.02 -8.62
CA VAL A 103 -12.40 17.65 -7.27
C VAL A 103 -13.25 16.37 -7.23
N ASN A 104 -13.49 15.74 -8.37
CA ASN A 104 -14.08 14.41 -8.50
C ASN A 104 -13.16 13.50 -9.35
N PRO A 105 -11.90 13.27 -8.89
CA PRO A 105 -10.91 12.54 -9.66
C PRO A 105 -11.25 11.04 -9.74
N GLU A 106 -11.01 10.43 -10.89
CA GLU A 106 -11.12 8.97 -11.09
C GLU A 106 -9.72 8.36 -11.26
N TRP A 107 -9.03 8.07 -10.16
CA TRP A 107 -7.67 7.52 -10.21
C TRP A 107 -7.62 6.11 -10.79
N ASN A 108 -8.56 5.24 -10.37
CA ASN A 108 -8.61 3.82 -10.75
C ASN A 108 -7.26 3.08 -10.64
N GLU A 109 -6.44 3.46 -9.66
CA GLU A 109 -5.04 3.04 -9.55
C GLU A 109 -4.86 2.00 -8.46
N ASP A 110 -4.10 0.94 -8.77
CA ASP A 110 -3.79 -0.14 -7.84
C ASP A 110 -2.48 0.14 -7.09
N LEU A 111 -2.57 0.28 -5.76
CA LEU A 111 -1.42 0.41 -4.87
C LEU A 111 -1.25 -0.87 -4.05
N THR A 112 -0.01 -1.29 -3.76
CA THR A 112 0.25 -2.53 -3.01
C THR A 112 1.10 -2.26 -1.78
N LEU A 113 0.70 -2.84 -0.65
CA LEU A 113 1.39 -2.75 0.64
C LEU A 113 1.69 -4.14 1.17
N SER A 114 2.89 -4.33 1.72
CA SER A 114 3.27 -5.57 2.39
C SER A 114 2.71 -5.59 3.82
N ILE A 115 1.94 -6.61 4.19
CA ILE A 115 1.33 -6.67 5.53
C ILE A 115 2.15 -7.60 6.41
N SER A 116 2.77 -7.05 7.45
CA SER A 116 3.49 -7.81 8.49
C SER A 116 2.79 -7.74 9.86
N ASP A 117 2.01 -6.69 10.08
CA ASP A 117 1.26 -6.47 11.32
C ASP A 117 -0.14 -5.94 10.98
N ALA A 118 -1.14 -6.79 11.15
CA ALA A 118 -2.54 -6.48 10.91
C ALA A 118 -3.17 -5.58 11.99
N SER A 119 -2.45 -5.29 13.09
CA SER A 119 -2.95 -4.40 14.14
C SER A 119 -2.80 -2.91 13.78
N LEU A 120 -1.95 -2.60 12.80
CA LEU A 120 -1.70 -1.23 12.35
C LEU A 120 -2.83 -0.73 11.44
N PRO A 121 -3.38 0.46 11.69
CA PRO A 121 -4.38 1.06 10.80
C PRO A 121 -3.74 1.49 9.48
N VAL A 122 -4.49 1.36 8.39
CA VAL A 122 -4.14 1.96 7.10
C VAL A 122 -4.60 3.40 7.10
N LYS A 123 -3.65 4.32 6.94
CA LYS A 123 -3.89 5.76 6.90
C LYS A 123 -3.93 6.25 5.46
N LEU A 124 -4.97 7.00 5.13
CA LEU A 124 -5.17 7.65 3.84
C LEU A 124 -5.11 9.17 4.05
N THR A 125 -4.42 9.88 3.17
CA THR A 125 -4.42 11.34 3.15
C THR A 125 -4.49 11.83 1.72
N VAL A 126 -5.38 12.78 1.46
CA VAL A 126 -5.50 13.45 0.15
C VAL A 126 -4.71 14.74 0.20
N TYR A 127 -3.99 15.04 -0.87
CA TYR A 127 -3.18 16.25 -1.02
C TYR A 127 -3.49 16.92 -2.35
N ASP A 128 -3.41 18.24 -2.37
CA ASP A 128 -3.39 19.05 -3.58
C ASP A 128 -1.95 19.25 -4.06
N LYS A 129 -1.68 19.02 -5.34
CA LYS A 129 -0.33 19.15 -5.90
C LYS A 129 -0.07 20.59 -6.33
N ASP A 130 0.75 21.29 -5.54
CA ASP A 130 1.24 22.61 -5.93
C ASP A 130 2.57 22.54 -6.69
N THR A 131 2.73 23.39 -7.71
CA THR A 131 3.99 23.47 -8.48
C THR A 131 5.07 24.30 -7.77
N PHE A 132 4.68 25.30 -6.99
CA PHE A 132 5.61 26.29 -6.40
C PHE A 132 5.52 26.41 -4.87
N SER A 133 4.66 25.63 -4.22
CA SER A 133 4.44 25.60 -2.76
C SER A 133 4.47 24.17 -2.21
N MET A 134 4.35 24.05 -0.89
CA MET A 134 4.11 22.76 -0.26
C MET A 134 2.68 22.31 -0.56
N ASP A 135 2.52 21.07 -0.99
CA ASP A 135 1.23 20.44 -1.26
C ASP A 135 0.24 20.59 -0.08
N ASP A 136 -0.93 21.14 -0.35
CA ASP A 136 -1.98 21.38 0.66
C ASP A 136 -2.71 20.09 1.05
N LYS A 137 -3.03 19.95 2.33
CA LYS A 137 -3.77 18.77 2.80
C LYS A 137 -5.27 18.94 2.53
N MET A 138 -5.87 17.93 1.92
CA MET A 138 -7.30 17.87 1.54
C MET A 138 -8.09 16.85 2.38
N GLY A 139 -7.63 16.59 3.60
CA GLY A 139 -8.27 15.67 4.55
C GLY A 139 -7.57 14.33 4.69
N ASP A 140 -7.95 13.59 5.73
CA ASP A 140 -7.44 12.26 6.04
C ASP A 140 -8.50 11.31 6.56
N ALA A 141 -8.26 10.01 6.37
CA ALA A 141 -9.07 8.94 6.91
C ALA A 141 -8.17 7.78 7.32
N GLU A 142 -8.72 6.86 8.11
CA GLU A 142 -8.07 5.59 8.41
C GLU A 142 -9.09 4.46 8.49
N PHE A 143 -8.65 3.23 8.21
CA PHE A 143 -9.45 2.03 8.30
C PHE A 143 -8.63 0.84 8.82
N ASP A 144 -9.30 -0.10 9.49
CA ASP A 144 -8.71 -1.36 9.95
C ASP A 144 -8.91 -2.44 8.87
N ILE A 145 -7.92 -3.30 8.68
CA ILE A 145 -7.95 -4.42 7.73
C ILE A 145 -8.23 -5.75 8.42
N LYS A 146 -8.34 -5.82 9.75
CA LYS A 146 -8.64 -7.07 10.47
C LYS A 146 -9.91 -7.77 9.99
N PRO A 147 -11.07 -7.11 9.83
CA PRO A 147 -12.27 -7.80 9.35
C PRO A 147 -12.08 -8.43 7.96
N PHE A 148 -11.31 -7.75 7.10
CA PHE A 148 -10.94 -8.24 5.77
C PHE A 148 -10.03 -9.46 5.85
N LEU A 149 -8.97 -9.39 6.67
CA LEU A 149 -8.03 -10.51 6.82
C LEU A 149 -8.66 -11.71 7.53
N GLU A 150 -9.60 -11.50 8.46
CA GLU A 150 -10.39 -12.58 9.05
C GLU A 150 -11.21 -13.32 7.98
N ALA A 151 -11.82 -12.59 7.05
CA ALA A 151 -12.52 -13.21 5.91
C ALA A 151 -11.57 -13.96 4.96
N VAL A 152 -10.34 -13.45 4.75
CA VAL A 152 -9.32 -14.13 3.94
C VAL A 152 -8.89 -15.45 4.60
N LYS A 153 -8.69 -15.45 5.93
CA LYS A 153 -8.30 -16.63 6.74
C LYS A 153 -9.35 -17.74 6.77
N MET A 154 -10.60 -17.44 6.42
CA MET A 154 -11.65 -18.47 6.40
C MET A 154 -11.41 -19.53 5.32
N HIS A 155 -10.48 -19.31 4.38
CA HIS A 155 -10.18 -20.23 3.28
C HIS A 155 -11.46 -20.74 2.59
N LEU A 156 -12.40 -19.82 2.35
CA LEU A 156 -13.66 -20.12 1.70
C LEU A 156 -13.39 -20.71 0.32
N VAL A 157 -14.17 -21.73 -0.04
CA VAL A 157 -14.10 -22.39 -1.35
C VAL A 157 -15.53 -22.64 -1.84
N ASP A 158 -15.70 -22.67 -3.16
CA ASP A 158 -16.96 -23.06 -3.82
C ASP A 158 -18.21 -22.23 -3.45
N LEU A 159 -18.03 -20.99 -2.99
CA LEU A 159 -19.15 -20.06 -2.76
C LEU A 159 -19.59 -19.39 -4.08
N PRO A 160 -20.89 -19.13 -4.26
CA PRO A 160 -21.39 -18.30 -5.36
C PRO A 160 -20.73 -16.92 -5.36
N SER A 161 -20.36 -16.43 -6.55
CA SER A 161 -19.82 -15.08 -6.69
C SER A 161 -20.86 -14.04 -6.24
N GLY A 162 -20.44 -13.09 -5.42
CA GLY A 162 -21.31 -12.09 -4.79
C GLY A 162 -21.79 -12.45 -3.40
N THR A 163 -21.42 -13.61 -2.84
CA THR A 163 -21.72 -13.94 -1.44
C THR A 163 -21.09 -12.92 -0.49
N ILE A 164 -21.92 -12.25 0.31
CA ILE A 164 -21.46 -11.37 1.39
C ILE A 164 -20.97 -12.23 2.54
N VAL A 165 -19.68 -12.13 2.85
CA VAL A 165 -19.02 -12.86 3.94
C VAL A 165 -19.23 -12.14 5.26
N THR A 166 -19.01 -10.82 5.27
CA THR A 166 -19.23 -9.97 6.44
C THR A 166 -19.41 -8.51 6.01
N LYS A 167 -19.82 -7.67 6.96
CA LYS A 167 -20.08 -6.24 6.76
C LYS A 167 -19.47 -5.44 7.90
N VAL A 168 -18.93 -4.27 7.57
CA VAL A 168 -18.45 -3.28 8.55
C VAL A 168 -19.33 -2.05 8.44
N THR A 169 -20.02 -1.71 9.52
CA THR A 169 -20.95 -0.57 9.54
C THR A 169 -20.24 0.73 9.93
N PRO A 170 -20.69 1.89 9.41
CA PRO A 170 -20.25 3.19 9.91
C PRO A 170 -20.44 3.33 11.41
N SER A 171 -19.47 3.97 12.07
CA SER A 171 -19.54 4.27 13.49
C SER A 171 -18.80 5.57 13.80
N ARG A 172 -18.90 6.05 15.04
CA ARG A 172 -18.13 7.23 15.48
C ARG A 172 -16.63 6.95 15.60
N GLN A 173 -16.23 5.68 15.53
CA GLN A 173 -14.85 5.22 15.72
C GLN A 173 -14.14 4.89 14.39
N ASN A 174 -14.85 4.90 13.26
CA ASN A 174 -14.27 4.64 11.94
C ASN A 174 -14.57 5.80 10.97
N CYS A 175 -13.97 5.74 9.78
CA CYS A 175 -14.16 6.76 8.75
C CYS A 175 -15.12 6.33 7.64
N LEU A 176 -15.90 5.26 7.82
CA LEU A 176 -16.81 4.76 6.79
C LEU A 176 -17.98 5.73 6.58
N SER A 177 -18.25 6.15 5.34
CA SER A 177 -19.45 6.95 5.01
C SER A 177 -20.69 6.08 4.81
N GLU A 178 -20.51 4.81 4.45
CA GLU A 178 -21.57 3.82 4.23
C GLU A 178 -21.14 2.42 4.68
N GLU A 179 -22.06 1.45 4.62
CA GLU A 179 -21.75 0.06 4.95
C GLU A 179 -20.74 -0.55 3.99
N SER A 180 -19.63 -1.06 4.53
CA SER A 180 -18.59 -1.73 3.76
C SER A 180 -18.82 -3.24 3.74
N SER A 181 -19.11 -3.79 2.57
CA SER A 181 -19.30 -5.23 2.38
C SER A 181 -17.99 -5.92 2.00
N ILE A 182 -17.70 -7.02 2.69
CA ILE A 182 -16.63 -7.97 2.36
C ILE A 182 -17.30 -9.15 1.65
N ILE A 183 -16.95 -9.35 0.39
CA ILE A 183 -17.66 -10.20 -0.56
C ILE A 183 -16.71 -11.20 -1.19
N TRP A 184 -17.20 -12.42 -1.37
CA TRP A 184 -16.55 -13.45 -2.17
C TRP A 184 -16.85 -13.20 -3.64
N VAL A 185 -15.81 -12.99 -4.45
CA VAL A 185 -15.90 -12.73 -5.88
C VAL A 185 -14.90 -13.61 -6.61
N ASN A 186 -15.43 -14.55 -7.41
CA ASN A 186 -14.66 -15.40 -8.34
C ASN A 186 -13.38 -16.02 -7.73
N GLY A 187 -13.48 -16.62 -6.53
CA GLY A 187 -12.33 -17.27 -5.89
C GLY A 187 -11.51 -16.37 -4.98
N SER A 188 -11.91 -15.11 -4.77
CA SER A 188 -11.15 -14.14 -3.97
C SER A 188 -12.05 -13.30 -3.06
N ILE A 189 -11.47 -12.74 -1.99
CA ILE A 189 -12.15 -11.77 -1.14
C ILE A 189 -11.92 -10.36 -1.67
N LEU A 190 -13.01 -9.61 -1.82
CA LEU A 190 -13.04 -8.20 -2.20
C LEU A 190 -13.75 -7.41 -1.09
N GLN A 191 -13.26 -6.22 -0.76
CA GLN A 191 -14.00 -5.29 0.10
C GLN A 191 -14.15 -3.94 -0.58
N ASN A 192 -15.39 -3.44 -0.66
CA ASN A 192 -15.65 -2.07 -1.09
C ASN A 192 -15.68 -1.15 0.14
N ILE A 193 -14.98 -0.02 0.07
CA ILE A 193 -14.87 0.94 1.17
C ILE A 193 -15.14 2.34 0.63
N CYS A 194 -16.07 3.07 1.24
CA CYS A 194 -16.18 4.51 1.06
C CYS A 194 -15.80 5.23 2.36
N LEU A 195 -14.80 6.10 2.28
CA LEU A 195 -14.26 6.82 3.43
C LEU A 195 -14.67 8.29 3.40
N ARG A 196 -15.30 8.77 4.46
CA ARG A 196 -15.48 10.20 4.72
C ARG A 196 -14.17 10.80 5.24
N LEU A 197 -13.67 11.82 4.56
CA LEU A 197 -12.45 12.51 4.98
C LEU A 197 -12.71 13.36 6.23
N ARG A 198 -11.76 13.33 7.16
CA ARG A 198 -11.69 14.17 8.36
C ARG A 198 -10.76 15.35 8.12
N ASN A 199 -10.84 16.35 9.00
CA ASN A 199 -9.97 17.54 8.97
C ASN A 199 -10.06 18.31 7.63
N VAL A 200 -11.24 18.27 7.03
CA VAL A 200 -11.58 18.92 5.76
C VAL A 200 -13.09 19.17 5.75
N GLU A 201 -13.53 20.19 5.02
CA GLU A 201 -14.93 20.62 4.91
C GLU A 201 -15.81 19.66 4.09
N CYS A 202 -15.22 18.92 3.14
CA CYS A 202 -15.90 17.93 2.32
C CYS A 202 -14.91 16.93 1.71
N GLY A 203 -15.44 15.83 1.19
CA GLY A 203 -14.67 14.84 0.45
C GLY A 203 -14.90 13.43 0.95
N GLU A 204 -15.10 12.52 0.00
CA GLU A 204 -15.09 11.08 0.24
C GLU A 204 -14.11 10.41 -0.74
N VAL A 205 -13.58 9.24 -0.36
CA VAL A 205 -12.71 8.43 -1.23
C VAL A 205 -13.22 6.99 -1.26
N GLU A 206 -13.46 6.49 -2.46
CA GLU A 206 -13.85 5.10 -2.70
C GLU A 206 -12.62 4.23 -2.99
N LEU A 207 -12.55 3.09 -2.31
CA LEU A 207 -11.48 2.11 -2.41
C LEU A 207 -12.03 0.69 -2.60
N GLN A 208 -11.20 -0.16 -3.18
CA GLN A 208 -11.40 -1.62 -3.15
C GLN A 208 -10.17 -2.33 -2.59
N LEU A 209 -10.38 -3.26 -1.66
CA LEU A 209 -9.31 -4.10 -1.12
C LEU A 209 -9.34 -5.50 -1.73
N MET A 210 -8.17 -6.00 -2.09
CA MET A 210 -7.93 -7.38 -2.52
C MET A 210 -6.69 -7.93 -1.79
N TRP A 211 -6.65 -9.24 -1.60
CA TRP A 211 -5.52 -9.93 -0.97
C TRP A 211 -4.72 -10.72 -2.00
N VAL A 212 -3.40 -10.72 -1.85
CA VAL A 212 -2.49 -11.55 -2.65
C VAL A 212 -1.56 -12.31 -1.73
N ASP A 213 -1.66 -13.63 -1.78
CA ASP A 213 -0.74 -14.53 -1.07
C ASP A 213 0.64 -14.50 -1.71
N VAL A 214 1.67 -14.52 -0.86
CA VAL A 214 3.07 -14.57 -1.30
C VAL A 214 3.64 -15.95 -0.96
N PRO A 215 4.06 -16.74 -1.97
CA PRO A 215 4.70 -18.04 -1.71
C PRO A 215 5.93 -17.89 -0.81
N GLY A 216 6.00 -18.72 0.24
CA GLY A 216 7.10 -18.68 1.22
C GLY A 216 6.97 -17.59 2.28
N SER A 217 5.89 -16.80 2.28
CA SER A 217 5.55 -15.91 3.39
C SER A 217 4.86 -16.68 4.53
N ARG A 218 4.71 -16.04 5.70
CA ARG A 218 3.98 -16.61 6.85
C ARG A 218 2.53 -16.93 6.52
N GLY A 219 1.93 -16.18 5.59
CA GLY A 219 0.50 -16.27 5.29
C GLY A 219 -0.36 -15.60 6.35
N VAL A 220 -1.66 -15.52 6.07
CA VAL A 220 -2.69 -15.15 7.03
C VAL A 220 -3.38 -16.37 7.60
#